data_AF-A0AAJ8L8D8-F1
#
_entry.id   AF-A0AAJ8L8D8-F1
#
_cell.length_a   1.000
_cell.length_b   1.000
_cell.length_c   1.000
_cell.angle_alpha   90.00
_cell.angle_beta   90.00
_cell.angle_gamma   90.00
#
_symmetry.space_group_name_H-M   'P 1'
#
loop_
_entity.id
_entity.type
_entity.pdbx_description
1 polymer ?
#
loop_
_entity_poly.entity_id
_entity_poly.type
_entity_poly.pdbx_seq_one_letter_code
_entity_poly.pdbx_strand_id
1 'polypeptide(L)'
;MGTPTEQDWPGHTKLPDYHDVGSYPKNPWWNMISSIGKEGQDLIREMLRYDPPTRITARKALEHRFFTSYPRPTPPISLPKPLAELRPRAMAPDEVQGKPVLANSGSGAIKRKAESPQAGRSVARKLVFA
;
A
#
# COMPACT_ATOMS: atom_id res chain seq x y z
N MET A 1 6.30 -3.89 -17.34
CA MET A 1 7.40 -4.27 -16.42
C MET A 1 7.84 -5.69 -16.78
N GLY A 2 9.12 -6.03 -16.66
CA GLY A 2 9.66 -7.34 -17.03
C GLY A 2 10.35 -8.03 -15.85
N THR A 3 11.29 -8.94 -16.09
CA THR A 3 12.21 -9.41 -15.03
C THR A 3 13.28 -8.36 -14.80
N PRO A 4 13.61 -7.99 -13.54
CA PRO A 4 14.73 -7.09 -13.27
C PRO A 4 16.05 -7.69 -13.74
N THR A 5 16.93 -6.85 -14.26
CA THR A 5 18.32 -7.24 -14.54
C THR A 5 19.24 -6.71 -13.44
N GLU A 6 20.48 -7.19 -13.38
CA GLU A 6 21.48 -6.70 -12.42
C GLU A 6 21.79 -5.20 -12.59
N GLN A 7 21.51 -4.64 -13.78
CA GLN A 7 21.60 -3.19 -14.03
C GLN A 7 20.41 -2.42 -13.44
N ASP A 8 19.21 -3.00 -13.47
CA ASP A 8 17.99 -2.38 -12.95
C ASP A 8 17.88 -2.53 -11.41
N TRP A 9 18.39 -3.62 -10.86
CA TRP A 9 18.44 -3.90 -9.42
C TRP A 9 19.71 -4.67 -9.04
N PRO A 10 20.79 -3.96 -8.68
CA PRO A 10 22.05 -4.59 -8.31
C PRO A 10 21.91 -5.43 -7.03
N GLY A 11 22.45 -6.64 -7.05
CA GLY A 11 22.47 -7.55 -5.91
C GLY A 11 21.14 -8.27 -5.62
N HIS A 12 20.11 -8.11 -6.46
CA HIS A 12 18.80 -8.75 -6.23
C HIS A 12 18.88 -10.28 -6.21
N THR A 13 19.81 -10.85 -6.97
CA THR A 13 20.09 -12.31 -7.00
C THR A 13 20.72 -12.84 -5.71
N LYS A 14 21.27 -11.96 -4.87
CA LYS A 14 21.94 -12.32 -3.59
C LYS A 14 21.01 -12.21 -2.38
N LEU A 15 19.74 -11.89 -2.59
CA LEU A 15 18.77 -11.77 -1.50
C LEU A 15 18.47 -13.16 -0.91
N PRO A 16 18.25 -13.26 0.42
CA PRO A 16 18.08 -14.55 1.10
C PRO A 16 16.98 -15.44 0.52
N ASP A 17 15.88 -14.84 0.05
CA ASP A 17 14.71 -15.52 -0.50
C ASP A 17 14.54 -15.30 -2.02
N TYR A 18 15.63 -15.00 -2.73
CA TYR A 18 15.58 -14.85 -4.19
C TYR A 18 15.31 -16.19 -4.88
N HIS A 19 14.38 -16.20 -5.83
CA HIS A 19 14.12 -17.32 -6.72
C HIS A 19 14.12 -16.85 -8.16
N ASP A 20 14.68 -17.66 -9.05
CA ASP A 20 14.66 -17.38 -10.48
C ASP A 20 13.24 -17.61 -11.03
N VAL A 21 12.62 -16.53 -11.51
CA VAL A 21 11.27 -16.52 -12.09
C VAL A 21 11.29 -16.63 -13.62
N GLY A 22 12.47 -16.75 -14.22
CA GLY A 22 12.65 -16.68 -15.68
C GLY A 22 12.73 -15.26 -16.21
N SER A 23 13.11 -15.11 -17.48
CA SER A 23 13.30 -13.81 -18.14
C SER A 23 12.05 -13.39 -18.91
N TYR A 24 11.42 -12.29 -18.47
CA TYR A 24 10.28 -11.68 -19.13
C TYR A 24 10.66 -10.33 -19.75
N PRO A 25 10.31 -10.08 -21.02
CA PRO A 25 10.63 -8.83 -21.70
C PRO A 25 9.92 -7.63 -21.06
N LYS A 26 10.54 -6.45 -21.16
CA LYS A 26 9.95 -5.19 -20.66
C LYS A 26 8.71 -4.83 -21.49
N ASN A 27 7.51 -5.11 -20.95
CA ASN A 27 6.26 -4.72 -21.59
C ASN A 27 5.98 -3.20 -21.45
N PRO A 28 5.61 -2.48 -22.52
CA PRO A 28 5.16 -1.09 -22.52
C PRO A 28 3.82 -0.87 -21.80
N TRP A 29 3.85 -0.98 -20.47
CA TRP A 29 2.67 -0.83 -19.60
C TRP A 29 2.03 0.57 -19.67
N TRP A 30 2.77 1.59 -20.11
CA TRP A 30 2.26 2.95 -20.26
C TRP A 30 1.05 3.04 -21.20
N ASN A 31 0.95 2.14 -22.18
CA ASN A 31 -0.20 2.07 -23.07
C ASN A 31 -1.46 1.58 -22.35
N MET A 32 -1.31 0.75 -21.31
CA MET A 32 -2.44 0.20 -20.55
C MET A 32 -3.07 1.25 -19.62
N ILE A 33 -2.32 2.29 -19.25
CA ILE A 33 -2.78 3.35 -18.35
C ILE A 33 -2.73 4.73 -19.00
N SER A 34 -3.04 4.81 -20.30
CA SER A 34 -3.08 6.06 -21.05
C SER A 34 -4.01 7.12 -20.42
N SER A 35 -5.05 6.70 -19.70
CA SER A 35 -6.04 7.56 -19.04
C SER A 35 -5.48 8.47 -17.93
N ILE A 36 -4.36 8.10 -17.30
CA ILE A 36 -3.77 8.88 -16.20
C ILE A 36 -2.96 10.10 -16.70
N GLY A 37 -2.67 10.14 -18.00
CA GLY A 37 -1.82 11.17 -18.61
C GLY A 37 -0.32 10.98 -18.33
N LYS A 38 0.49 11.81 -18.99
CA LYS A 38 1.95 11.67 -18.99
C LYS A 38 2.59 11.84 -17.61
N GLU A 39 2.11 12.79 -16.82
CA GLU A 39 2.64 13.05 -15.47
C GLU A 39 2.31 11.92 -14.49
N GLY A 40 1.14 11.29 -14.62
CA GLY A 40 0.79 10.12 -13.81
C GLY A 40 1.60 8.89 -14.20
N GLN A 41 1.86 8.69 -15.50
CA GLN A 41 2.75 7.64 -15.97
C GLN A 41 4.17 7.83 -15.44
N ASP A 42 4.67 9.06 -15.38
CA ASP A 42 5.98 9.37 -14.83
C ASP A 42 6.07 9.03 -13.33
N LEU A 43 5.05 9.43 -12.56
CA LEU A 43 4.96 9.08 -11.13
C LEU A 43 4.97 7.56 -10.91
N ILE A 44 4.20 6.82 -11.70
CA ILE A 44 4.12 5.37 -11.57
C ILE A 44 5.44 4.70 -11.97
N ARG A 45 6.18 5.23 -12.96
CA ARG A 45 7.53 4.75 -13.29
C ARG A 45 8.47 4.84 -12.10
N GLU A 46 8.44 5.97 -11.40
CA GLU A 46 9.28 6.19 -10.22
C GLU A 46 8.84 5.36 -9.00
N MET A 47 7.55 5.07 -8.86
CA MET A 47 7.01 4.17 -7.83
C MET A 47 7.32 2.70 -8.08
N LEU A 48 7.43 2.28 -9.34
CA LEU A 48 7.63 0.88 -9.73
C LEU A 48 9.11 0.53 -10.01
N ARG A 49 10.08 1.34 -9.57
CA ARG A 49 11.50 0.96 -9.65
C ARG A 49 11.78 -0.28 -8.81
N TYR A 50 12.47 -1.27 -9.39
CA TYR A 50 12.82 -2.51 -8.71
C TYR A 50 13.69 -2.25 -7.49
N ASP A 51 14.79 -1.52 -7.69
CA ASP A 51 15.73 -1.18 -6.65
C ASP A 51 15.13 -0.24 -5.59
N PRO A 52 14.94 -0.70 -4.33
CA PRO A 52 14.30 0.09 -3.28
C PRO A 52 14.92 1.47 -3.00
N PRO A 53 16.25 1.67 -2.91
CA PRO A 53 16.85 2.98 -2.66
C PRO A 53 16.65 3.99 -3.79
N THR A 54 16.45 3.54 -5.04
CA THR A 54 16.16 4.46 -6.16
C THR A 54 14.67 4.77 -6.28
N ARG A 55 13.80 3.97 -5.66
CA ARG A 55 12.34 4.16 -5.67
C ARG A 55 11.94 5.46 -4.97
N ILE A 56 10.97 6.16 -5.55
CA ILE A 56 10.49 7.44 -4.98
C ILE A 56 9.89 7.24 -3.59
N THR A 57 10.22 8.14 -2.66
CA THR A 57 9.63 8.15 -1.32
C THR A 57 8.25 8.83 -1.35
N ALA A 58 7.40 8.53 -0.37
CA ALA A 58 6.07 9.13 -0.29
C ALA A 58 6.12 10.68 -0.29
N ARG A 59 7.08 11.27 0.42
CA ARG A 59 7.27 12.72 0.44
C ARG A 59 7.57 13.28 -0.96
N LYS A 60 8.55 12.70 -1.66
CA LYS A 60 8.90 13.10 -3.03
C LYS A 60 7.75 12.86 -4.01
N ALA A 61 6.98 11.79 -3.81
CA ALA A 61 5.82 11.48 -4.63
C ALA A 61 4.73 12.55 -4.49
N LEU A 62 4.47 13.05 -3.28
CA LEU A 62 3.51 14.14 -3.05
C LEU A 62 3.95 15.48 -3.67
N GLU A 63 5.25 15.70 -3.79
CA GLU A 63 5.85 16.86 -4.47
C GLU A 63 5.86 16.71 -6.01
N HIS A 64 5.42 15.56 -6.55
CA HIS A 64 5.44 15.28 -7.98
C HIS A 64 4.42 16.14 -8.75
N ARG A 65 4.76 16.52 -9.98
CA ARG A 65 3.92 17.37 -10.85
C ARG A 65 2.51 16.81 -11.05
N PHE A 66 2.35 15.50 -10.98
CA PHE A 66 1.05 14.83 -11.06
C PHE A 66 0.01 15.42 -10.07
N PHE A 67 0.42 15.77 -8.85
CA PHE A 67 -0.48 16.32 -7.83
C PHE A 67 -0.69 17.84 -7.96
N THR A 68 0.17 18.54 -8.70
CA THR A 68 0.08 19.99 -8.90
C THR A 68 -0.50 20.37 -10.28
N SER A 69 -0.43 19.47 -11.26
CA SER A 69 -0.94 19.66 -12.61
C SER A 69 -2.47 19.54 -12.67
N TYR A 70 -3.08 20.17 -13.67
CA TYR A 70 -4.49 19.94 -13.98
C TYR A 70 -4.66 18.56 -14.66
N PRO A 71 -5.74 17.81 -14.40
CA PRO A 71 -6.86 18.10 -13.51
C PRO A 71 -6.51 17.98 -12.02
N ARG A 72 -7.06 18.90 -11.21
CA ARG A 72 -6.92 18.83 -9.76
C ARG A 72 -7.69 17.62 -9.21
N PRO A 73 -7.22 17.00 -8.11
CA PRO A 73 -7.95 15.91 -7.46
C PRO A 73 -9.38 16.31 -7.11
N THR A 74 -10.31 15.37 -7.29
CA THR A 74 -11.72 15.55 -6.90
C THR A 74 -11.82 15.81 -5.39
N PRO A 75 -12.54 16.85 -4.94
CA PRO A 75 -12.69 17.12 -3.53
C PRO A 75 -13.45 15.97 -2.83
N PRO A 76 -13.17 15.67 -1.55
CA PRO A 76 -13.71 14.49 -0.86
C PRO A 76 -15.25 14.40 -0.87
N ILE A 77 -15.94 15.54 -0.82
CA ILE A 77 -17.40 15.61 -0.82
C ILE A 77 -18.02 15.22 -2.17
N SER A 78 -17.26 15.32 -3.25
CA SER A 78 -17.70 15.00 -4.61
C SER A 78 -17.24 13.62 -5.08
N LEU A 79 -16.60 12.83 -4.21
CA LEU A 79 -16.26 11.46 -4.51
C LEU A 79 -17.53 10.59 -4.54
N PRO A 80 -17.64 9.64 -5.48
CA PRO A 80 -18.77 8.72 -5.53
C PRO A 80 -18.80 7.91 -4.24
N LYS A 81 -19.94 7.96 -3.54
CA LYS A 81 -20.14 7.13 -2.35
C LYS A 81 -20.33 5.68 -2.78
N PRO A 82 -19.74 4.71 -2.06
CA PRO A 82 -20.03 3.30 -2.29
C PRO A 82 -21.55 3.06 -2.22
N LEU A 83 -22.09 2.31 -3.18
CA LEU A 83 -23.52 1.98 -3.23
C LEU A 83 -23.95 1.07 -2.07
N ALA A 84 -23.01 0.29 -1.53
CA ALA A 84 -23.21 -0.50 -0.32
C ALA A 84 -22.67 0.27 0.88
N GLU A 85 -23.42 0.28 1.99
CA GLU A 85 -22.88 0.71 3.27
C GLU A 85 -21.63 -0.11 3.57
N LEU A 86 -20.49 0.57 3.67
CA LEU A 86 -19.25 -0.04 4.11
C LEU A 86 -19.45 -0.49 5.55
N ARG A 87 -19.71 -1.79 5.74
CA ARG A 87 -19.75 -2.38 7.08
C ARG A 87 -18.42 -2.05 7.74
N PRO A 88 -18.42 -1.39 8.92
CA PRO A 88 -17.19 -1.14 9.65
C PRO A 88 -16.46 -2.46 9.80
N ARG A 89 -15.21 -2.52 9.34
CA ARG A 89 -14.35 -3.65 9.67
C ARG A 89 -14.33 -3.73 11.19
N ALA A 90 -14.71 -4.86 11.76
CA ALA A 90 -14.54 -5.08 13.19
C ALA A 90 -13.06 -4.84 13.49
N MET A 91 -12.75 -3.80 14.27
CA MET A 91 -11.39 -3.53 14.71
C MET A 91 -10.88 -4.80 15.39
N ALA A 92 -9.68 -5.24 15.02
CA ALA A 92 -9.06 -6.32 15.76
C ALA A 92 -8.91 -5.85 17.22
N PRO A 93 -9.07 -6.72 18.23
CA PRO A 93 -8.91 -6.32 19.64
C PRO A 93 -7.56 -5.63 19.92
N ASP A 94 -6.55 -5.96 19.12
CA ASP A 94 -5.22 -5.38 19.09
C ASP A 94 -5.17 -3.89 18.67
N GLU A 95 -6.08 -3.44 17.79
CA GLU A 95 -6.19 -2.05 17.34
C GLU A 95 -6.92 -1.15 18.36
N VAL A 96 -7.73 -1.74 19.26
CA VAL A 96 -8.51 -1.01 20.29
C VAL A 96 -7.66 -0.67 21.51
N GLN A 97 -6.72 -1.56 21.87
CA GLN A 97 -5.93 -1.39 23.10
C GLN A 97 -4.68 -0.53 22.90
N GLY A 98 -4.29 -0.24 21.65
CA GLY A 98 -3.01 0.38 21.31
C GLY A 98 -1.85 -0.54 21.70
N LYS A 99 -1.15 -1.13 20.72
CA LYS A 99 0.05 -1.92 21.04
C LYS A 99 1.04 -1.07 21.84
N PRO A 100 1.49 -1.49 23.03
CA PRO A 100 2.72 -0.93 23.57
C PRO A 100 3.84 -1.23 22.58
N VAL A 101 4.70 -0.25 22.37
CA VAL A 101 5.87 -0.32 21.49
C VAL A 101 6.63 -1.62 21.77
N LEU A 102 6.82 -2.45 20.75
CA LEU A 102 7.57 -3.70 20.85
C LEU A 102 8.97 -3.40 21.41
N ALA A 103 9.17 -3.70 22.68
CA ALA A 103 10.48 -3.81 23.28
C ALA A 103 11.17 -5.05 22.69
N ASN A 104 12.38 -4.83 22.23
CA ASN A 104 13.29 -5.79 21.61
C ASN A 104 13.58 -6.99 22.52
N SER A 105 13.21 -8.22 22.14
CA SER A 105 13.98 -9.47 22.35
C SER A 105 13.18 -10.74 22.04
N GLY A 106 13.80 -11.69 21.34
CA GLY A 106 13.63 -13.13 21.63
C GLY A 106 12.71 -13.95 20.74
N SER A 107 13.31 -14.92 20.05
CA SER A 107 12.76 -16.07 19.34
C SER A 107 11.47 -16.70 19.92
N GLY A 108 10.47 -16.92 19.05
CA GLY A 108 9.33 -17.80 19.35
C GLY A 108 8.31 -17.83 18.22
N ALA A 109 8.17 -18.97 17.54
CA ALA A 109 7.20 -19.17 16.46
C ALA A 109 5.74 -19.05 16.95
N ILE A 110 4.97 -18.12 16.40
CA ILE A 110 3.54 -17.96 16.72
C ILE A 110 2.68 -18.58 15.60
N LYS A 111 2.21 -19.82 15.82
CA LYS A 111 1.14 -20.46 15.04
C LYS A 111 -0.18 -19.73 15.32
N ARG A 112 -0.78 -19.08 14.31
CA ARG A 112 -2.10 -18.44 14.45
C ARG A 112 -3.20 -19.41 14.05
N LYS A 113 -3.88 -19.99 15.03
CA LYS A 113 -5.17 -20.65 14.85
C LYS A 113 -6.25 -19.55 14.88
N ALA A 114 -6.94 -19.34 13.76
CA ALA A 114 -8.02 -18.36 13.67
C ALA A 114 -9.27 -18.95 14.32
N GLU A 115 -9.74 -18.35 15.41
CA GLU A 115 -11.02 -18.67 16.03
C GLU A 115 -11.89 -17.42 16.01
N SER A 116 -13.12 -17.58 15.51
CA SER A 116 -14.08 -16.51 15.25
C SER A 116 -15.05 -16.38 16.43
N PRO A 117 -15.20 -15.24 17.12
CA PRO A 117 -16.18 -15.13 18.19
C PRO A 117 -17.55 -14.67 17.68
N GLN A 118 -18.57 -15.44 18.08
CA GLN A 118 -20.00 -15.23 17.88
C GLN A 118 -20.56 -13.97 18.56
N ALA A 119 -21.72 -13.57 18.04
CA ALA A 119 -22.57 -12.44 18.37
C ALA A 119 -22.81 -12.13 19.87
N GLY A 120 -22.84 -10.82 20.22
CA GLY A 120 -23.30 -10.34 21.52
C GLY A 120 -23.42 -8.81 21.64
N ARG A 121 -24.65 -8.30 21.46
CA ARG A 121 -25.32 -7.07 21.97
C ARG A 121 -24.54 -5.74 22.06
N SER A 122 -25.08 -4.72 21.37
CA SER A 122 -24.66 -3.31 21.34
C SER A 122 -24.91 -2.57 22.66
N VAL A 123 -23.93 -1.76 23.10
CA VAL A 123 -24.13 -0.67 24.07
C VAL A 123 -23.46 0.58 23.52
N ALA A 124 -24.26 1.55 23.05
CA ALA A 124 -23.77 2.87 22.65
C ALA A 124 -23.55 3.73 23.90
N ARG A 125 -22.33 4.25 24.09
CA ARG A 125 -22.07 5.31 25.08
C ARG A 125 -22.06 6.67 24.37
N LYS A 126 -23.00 7.51 24.75
CA LYS A 126 -23.14 8.91 24.32
C LYS A 126 -21.90 9.69 24.79
N LEU A 127 -21.07 10.16 23.87
CA LEU A 127 -20.00 11.11 24.18
C LEU A 127 -20.61 12.51 24.19
N VAL A 128 -20.60 13.13 25.38
CA VAL A 128 -20.93 14.54 25.57
C VAL A 128 -19.59 15.27 25.64
N PHE A 129 -19.35 16.21 24.72
CA PHE A 129 -18.19 17.09 24.78
C PHE A 129 -18.58 18.31 25.62
N ALA A 130 -17.80 18.56 26.68
CA ALA A 130 -17.73 19.83 27.40
C ALA A 130 -16.46 20.56 26.94
#